data_AF-A0AAN6WM73-F1
#
_entry.id   AF-A0AAN6WM73-F1
#
_cell.length_a   1.000
_cell.length_b   1.000
_cell.length_c   1.000
_cell.angle_alpha   90.00
_cell.angle_beta   90.00
_cell.angle_gamma   90.00
#
_symmetry.space_group_name_H-M   'P 1'
#
loop_
_entity.id
_entity.type
_entity.pdbx_description
1 polymer ?
#
loop_
_entity_poly.entity_id
_entity_poly.type
_entity_poly.pdbx_seq_one_letter_code
_entity_poly.pdbx_strand_id
1 'polypeptide(L)'
;EASNSAEQPHMELVKIDEDGDLTLWARSPDWVENGRDLECLFLVDSRALRRASPVWKSMLYGGWAEGKPTDGSQWVVSLPEDDPRALKVLLQAAHSKVDDVDEDDPDVLFTTIILVDKYDAMTLIGSWVYSYKKEILNDGLTWHQRAFVAWHLGDAVWFAEACHHLVMHDNGATTAEDEENDSTDDASNISRDVGSDDSAGENDGVNDMTPGSATPMLSFALPDRVLSKVTLPLGVPKRC
;
A
#
# COMPACT_ATOMS: atom_id res chain seq x y z
N GLU A 1 -35.42 -11.96 -25.11
CA GLU A 1 -34.47 -11.00 -24.53
C GLU A 1 -34.35 -11.30 -23.05
N ALA A 2 -33.29 -12.01 -22.64
CA ALA A 2 -33.02 -12.25 -21.23
C ALA A 2 -32.28 -11.02 -20.71
N SER A 3 -32.95 -10.25 -19.84
CA SER A 3 -32.36 -9.11 -19.15
C SER A 3 -31.31 -9.66 -18.17
N ASN A 4 -30.05 -9.60 -18.57
CA ASN A 4 -28.92 -9.93 -17.71
C ASN A 4 -28.83 -8.81 -16.67
N SER A 5 -29.49 -9.00 -15.52
CA SER A 5 -29.35 -8.11 -14.39
C SER A 5 -27.91 -8.23 -13.91
N ALA A 6 -27.09 -7.25 -14.24
CA ALA A 6 -25.75 -7.12 -13.71
C ALA A 6 -25.88 -7.09 -12.18
N GLU A 7 -25.48 -8.18 -11.55
CA GLU A 7 -25.39 -8.31 -10.10
C GLU A 7 -24.42 -7.23 -9.62
N GLN A 8 -24.96 -6.14 -9.07
CA GLN A 8 -24.13 -5.05 -8.58
C GLN A 8 -23.18 -5.59 -7.52
N PRO A 9 -21.88 -5.23 -7.53
CA PRO A 9 -20.97 -5.65 -6.49
C PRO A 9 -21.54 -5.18 -5.15
N HIS A 10 -21.87 -6.14 -4.29
CA HIS A 10 -22.30 -5.87 -2.93
C HIS A 10 -21.08 -5.39 -2.13
N MET A 11 -20.79 -4.09 -2.21
CA MET A 11 -19.77 -3.45 -1.39
C MET A 11 -20.18 -3.57 0.08
N GLU A 12 -19.33 -4.21 0.89
CA GLU A 12 -19.58 -4.33 2.33
C GLU A 12 -19.34 -2.99 3.02
N LEU A 13 -20.36 -2.50 3.75
CA LEU A 13 -20.22 -1.35 4.63
C LEU A 13 -19.74 -1.82 6.00
N VAL A 14 -18.47 -1.60 6.28
CA VAL A 14 -17.83 -1.86 7.57
C VAL A 14 -18.02 -0.64 8.46
N LYS A 15 -18.76 -0.79 9.55
CA LYS A 15 -18.96 0.30 10.52
C LYS A 15 -17.85 0.30 11.56
N ILE A 16 -16.87 1.18 11.39
CA ILE A 16 -15.83 1.41 12.41
C ILE A 16 -16.42 2.25 13.55
N ASP A 17 -17.30 3.20 13.24
CA ASP A 17 -18.09 3.96 14.20
C ASP A 17 -19.58 3.88 13.82
N GLU A 18 -20.45 3.51 14.78
CA GLU A 18 -21.91 3.42 14.54
C GLU A 18 -22.54 4.80 14.33
N ASP A 19 -21.96 5.84 14.95
CA ASP A 19 -22.43 7.22 14.86
C ASP A 19 -21.57 8.05 13.87
N GLY A 20 -20.83 7.36 12.99
CA GLY A 20 -19.91 7.99 12.04
C GLY A 20 -20.61 8.99 11.09
N ASP A 21 -19.84 9.99 10.65
CA ASP A 21 -20.32 11.08 9.79
C ASP A 21 -19.61 11.18 8.44
N LEU A 22 -18.69 10.25 8.17
CA LEU A 22 -17.88 10.16 6.97
C LEU A 22 -17.82 8.70 6.50
N THR A 23 -17.96 8.49 5.19
CA THR A 23 -17.70 7.19 4.56
C THR A 23 -16.39 7.25 3.77
N LEU A 24 -15.46 6.33 4.04
CA LEU A 24 -14.26 6.15 3.22
C LEU A 24 -14.48 4.97 2.28
N TRP A 25 -14.19 5.14 1.00
CA TRP A 25 -14.15 4.05 0.03
C TRP A 25 -12.69 3.71 -0.27
N ALA A 26 -12.32 2.44 -0.18
CA ALA A 26 -10.98 1.96 -0.50
C ALA A 26 -11.06 0.73 -1.40
N ARG A 27 -10.00 0.53 -2.19
CA ARG A 27 -9.86 -0.58 -3.13
C ARG A 27 -8.44 -1.11 -3.07
N SER A 28 -8.27 -2.43 -3.11
CA SER A 28 -6.97 -3.04 -3.38
C SER A 28 -7.01 -3.80 -4.70
N PRO A 29 -6.20 -3.43 -5.70
CA PRO A 29 -6.07 -4.20 -6.93
C PRO A 29 -5.24 -5.49 -6.74
N ASP A 30 -4.41 -5.54 -5.70
CA ASP A 30 -3.48 -6.65 -5.45
C ASP A 30 -4.16 -7.83 -4.73
N TRP A 31 -5.26 -7.56 -4.02
CA TRP A 31 -6.02 -8.58 -3.30
C TRP A 31 -7.36 -8.85 -3.98
N VAL A 32 -7.47 -10.08 -4.48
CA VAL A 32 -8.65 -10.56 -5.18
C VAL A 32 -9.39 -11.53 -4.26
N GLU A 33 -10.57 -11.14 -3.79
CA GLU A 33 -11.47 -12.02 -3.04
C GLU A 33 -12.58 -12.52 -3.96
N ASN A 34 -12.76 -13.85 -4.03
CA ASN A 34 -13.73 -14.49 -4.93
C ASN A 34 -13.60 -14.05 -6.41
N GLY A 35 -12.38 -13.78 -6.87
CA GLY A 35 -12.12 -13.37 -8.26
C GLY A 35 -12.43 -11.91 -8.58
N ARG A 36 -12.63 -11.04 -7.57
CA ARG A 36 -12.81 -9.59 -7.74
C ARG A 36 -11.89 -8.79 -6.82
N ASP A 37 -11.49 -7.61 -7.26
CA ASP A 37 -10.79 -6.61 -6.44
C ASP A 37 -11.54 -6.38 -5.13
N LEU A 38 -10.79 -6.34 -4.03
CA LEU A 38 -11.36 -6.05 -2.72
C LEU A 38 -11.73 -4.56 -2.66
N GLU A 39 -13.02 -4.26 -2.51
CA GLU A 39 -13.54 -2.92 -2.30
C GLU A 39 -14.34 -2.86 -0.99
N CYS A 40 -14.09 -1.84 -0.15
CA CYS A 40 -14.78 -1.68 1.12
C CYS A 40 -15.23 -0.23 1.34
N LEU A 41 -16.37 -0.08 2.02
CA LEU A 41 -16.84 1.20 2.55
C LEU A 41 -16.68 1.19 4.07
N PHE A 42 -16.07 2.22 4.63
CA PHE A 42 -15.88 2.36 6.08
C PHE A 42 -16.67 3.54 6.60
N LEU A 43 -17.61 3.31 7.52
CA LEU A 43 -18.27 4.39 8.26
C LEU A 43 -17.44 4.74 9.50
N VAL A 44 -17.04 6.01 9.61
CA VAL A 44 -16.07 6.51 10.60
C VAL A 44 -16.48 7.89 11.17
N ASP A 45 -15.95 8.25 12.34
CA ASP A 45 -16.00 9.62 12.86
C ASP A 45 -14.87 10.47 12.26
N SER A 46 -15.22 11.44 11.42
CA SER A 46 -14.25 12.37 10.83
C SER A 46 -13.44 13.15 11.88
N ARG A 47 -13.99 13.36 13.09
CA ARG A 47 -13.26 14.04 14.17
C ARG A 47 -12.22 13.15 14.81
N ALA A 48 -12.43 11.83 14.86
CA ALA A 48 -11.44 10.87 15.31
C ALA A 48 -10.24 10.88 14.36
N LEU A 49 -10.48 10.79 13.05
CA LEU A 49 -9.42 10.87 12.04
C LEU A 49 -8.63 12.18 12.13
N ARG A 50 -9.33 13.31 12.26
CA ARG A 50 -8.71 14.63 12.43
C ARG A 50 -7.78 14.73 13.65
N ARG A 51 -8.10 14.02 14.73
CA ARG A 51 -7.25 13.99 15.94
C ARG A 51 -6.05 13.06 15.76
N ALA A 52 -6.25 11.96 15.05
CA ALA A 52 -5.26 10.93 14.84
C ALA A 52 -4.16 11.31 13.85
N SER A 53 -4.50 12.09 12.82
CA SER A 53 -3.61 12.39 11.70
C SER A 53 -3.71 13.86 11.27
N PRO A 54 -2.57 14.57 11.13
CA PRO A 54 -2.55 15.89 10.52
C PRO A 54 -2.85 15.83 9.01
N VAL A 55 -2.53 14.73 8.33
CA VAL A 55 -2.87 14.52 6.91
C VAL A 55 -4.38 14.44 6.74
N TRP A 56 -5.09 13.58 7.49
CA TRP A 56 -6.55 13.53 7.46
C TRP A 56 -7.18 14.85 7.90
N LYS A 57 -6.61 15.54 8.88
CA LYS A 57 -7.07 16.88 9.25
C LYS A 57 -6.99 17.85 8.07
N SER A 58 -5.88 17.86 7.34
CA SER A 58 -5.73 18.69 6.14
C SER A 58 -6.70 18.26 5.05
N MET A 59 -6.76 16.98 4.71
CA MET A 59 -7.63 16.43 3.66
C MET A 59 -9.11 16.74 3.91
N LEU A 60 -9.62 16.47 5.11
CA LEU A 60 -11.04 16.58 5.43
C LEU A 60 -11.51 18.00 5.79
N TYR A 61 -10.59 18.88 6.23
CA TYR A 61 -10.94 20.21 6.75
C TYR A 61 -10.12 21.36 6.15
N GLY A 62 -9.20 21.09 5.22
CA GLY A 62 -8.29 22.06 4.60
C GLY A 62 -8.82 22.72 3.33
N GLY A 63 -10.05 22.42 2.91
CA GLY A 63 -10.67 22.99 1.70
C GLY A 63 -10.38 22.21 0.41
N TRP A 64 -10.00 20.94 0.52
CA TRP A 64 -9.83 20.03 -0.61
C TRP A 64 -11.16 19.41 -1.05
N ALA A 65 -11.13 18.65 -2.15
CA ALA A 65 -12.32 18.00 -2.71
C ALA A 65 -12.92 16.95 -1.74
N GLU A 66 -12.09 16.41 -0.86
CA GLU A 66 -12.43 15.44 0.18
C GLU A 66 -13.11 16.09 1.40
N GLY A 67 -13.22 17.41 1.42
CA GLY A 67 -13.90 18.15 2.48
C GLY A 67 -15.41 17.89 2.54
N LYS A 68 -16.02 18.22 3.68
CA LYS A 68 -17.45 17.98 3.89
C LYS A 68 -18.31 18.76 2.86
N PRO A 69 -19.22 18.09 2.13
CA PRO A 69 -20.12 18.77 1.20
C PRO A 69 -21.02 19.80 1.89
N THR A 70 -21.25 20.94 1.25
CA THR A 70 -22.12 22.01 1.77
C THR A 70 -23.58 21.87 1.33
N ASP A 71 -23.83 21.06 0.31
CA ASP A 71 -25.16 20.82 -0.28
C ASP A 71 -25.98 19.77 0.49
N GLY A 72 -25.42 19.20 1.55
CA GLY A 72 -26.07 18.16 2.36
C GLY A 72 -26.03 16.77 1.72
N SER A 73 -25.28 16.59 0.64
CA SER A 73 -25.00 15.26 0.09
C SER A 73 -24.16 14.41 1.07
N GLN A 74 -24.15 13.09 0.83
CA GLN A 74 -23.38 12.16 1.65
C GLN A 74 -21.88 12.48 1.56
N TRP A 75 -21.21 12.56 2.71
CA TRP A 75 -19.77 12.78 2.75
C TRP A 75 -19.03 11.46 2.50
N VAL A 76 -18.63 11.24 1.25
CA VAL A 76 -17.85 10.07 0.82
C VAL A 76 -16.50 10.54 0.29
N VAL A 77 -15.42 9.92 0.78
CA VAL A 77 -14.05 10.18 0.33
C VAL A 77 -13.49 8.91 -0.31
N SER A 78 -12.91 9.06 -1.49
CA SER A 78 -12.35 7.98 -2.31
C SER A 78 -10.84 7.85 -2.07
N LEU A 79 -10.39 6.67 -1.65
CA LEU A 79 -9.01 6.31 -1.35
C LEU A 79 -8.60 5.05 -2.15
N PRO A 80 -8.55 5.13 -3.49
CA PRO A 80 -8.34 3.96 -4.36
C PRO A 80 -6.95 3.33 -4.25
N GLU A 81 -6.00 4.02 -3.63
CA GLU A 81 -4.61 3.56 -3.47
C GLU A 81 -4.36 2.89 -2.12
N ASP A 82 -5.35 2.90 -1.22
CA ASP A 82 -5.21 2.34 0.12
C ASP A 82 -5.76 0.93 0.16
N ASP A 83 -4.94 0.00 0.66
CA ASP A 83 -5.38 -1.36 0.92
C ASP A 83 -6.50 -1.39 1.99
N PRO A 84 -7.69 -1.97 1.70
CA PRO A 84 -8.81 -1.97 2.63
C PRO A 84 -8.53 -2.71 3.94
N ARG A 85 -7.74 -3.80 3.94
CA ARG A 85 -7.43 -4.56 5.15
C ARG A 85 -6.54 -3.74 6.07
N ALA A 86 -5.46 -3.18 5.53
CA ALA A 86 -4.56 -2.31 6.27
C ALA A 86 -5.25 -1.02 6.74
N LEU A 87 -6.08 -0.43 5.88
CA LEU A 87 -6.85 0.77 6.23
C LEU A 87 -7.83 0.47 7.36
N LYS A 88 -8.50 -0.68 7.36
CA LYS A 88 -9.39 -1.11 8.46
C LYS A 88 -8.66 -1.12 9.80
N VAL A 89 -7.48 -1.73 9.86
CA VAL A 89 -6.65 -1.77 11.08
C VAL A 89 -6.30 -0.36 11.55
N LEU A 90 -5.85 0.50 10.64
CA LEU A 90 -5.52 1.89 10.94
C LEU A 90 -6.73 2.68 11.45
N LEU A 91 -7.91 2.49 10.85
CA LEU A 91 -9.15 3.14 11.26
C LEU A 91 -9.62 2.64 12.64
N GLN A 92 -9.53 1.34 12.92
CA GLN A 92 -9.80 0.78 14.24
C GLN A 92 -8.89 1.41 15.29
N ALA A 93 -7.58 1.53 15.01
CA ALA A 93 -6.63 2.19 15.90
C ALA A 93 -6.99 3.68 16.13
N ALA A 94 -7.36 4.42 15.08
CA ALA A 94 -7.78 5.81 15.18
C ALA A 94 -9.05 6.02 16.04
N HIS A 95 -9.91 4.99 16.13
CA HIS A 95 -11.12 4.97 16.95
C HIS A 95 -10.91 4.27 18.30
N SER A 96 -9.67 3.93 18.68
CA SER A 96 -9.35 3.19 19.92
C SER A 96 -10.04 1.82 20.03
N LYS A 97 -10.33 1.17 18.89
CA LYS A 97 -10.92 -0.16 18.77
C LYS A 97 -9.86 -1.23 18.47
N VAL A 98 -8.74 -1.15 19.19
CA VAL A 98 -7.60 -2.04 18.97
C VAL A 98 -7.94 -3.50 19.26
N ASP A 99 -8.78 -3.76 20.26
CA ASP A 99 -9.16 -5.14 20.64
C ASP A 99 -9.97 -5.86 19.53
N ASP A 100 -10.49 -5.11 18.55
CA ASP A 100 -11.22 -5.63 17.40
C ASP A 100 -10.30 -5.92 16.19
N VAL A 101 -8.99 -5.72 16.34
CA VAL A 101 -7.99 -6.03 15.31
C VAL A 101 -7.69 -7.52 15.37
N ASP A 102 -8.38 -8.29 14.53
CA ASP A 102 -8.13 -9.72 14.31
C ASP A 102 -7.42 -9.92 12.97
N GLU A 103 -6.16 -9.51 12.91
CA GLU A 103 -5.33 -9.63 11.71
C GLU A 103 -4.01 -10.30 12.09
N ASP A 104 -3.74 -11.45 11.49
CA ASP A 104 -2.51 -12.23 11.71
C ASP A 104 -1.62 -12.28 10.46
N ASP A 105 -2.01 -11.58 9.40
CA ASP A 105 -1.25 -11.46 8.16
C ASP A 105 -0.08 -10.46 8.29
N PRO A 106 1.18 -10.92 8.11
CA PRO A 106 2.35 -10.05 8.16
C PRO A 106 2.33 -8.95 7.08
N ASP A 107 1.76 -9.22 5.90
CA ASP A 107 1.71 -8.24 4.81
C ASP A 107 0.72 -7.13 5.12
N VAL A 108 -0.40 -7.43 5.78
CA VAL A 108 -1.32 -6.40 6.26
C VAL A 108 -0.69 -5.55 7.34
N LEU A 109 0.07 -6.15 8.26
CA LEU A 109 0.80 -5.37 9.26
C LEU A 109 1.81 -4.43 8.60
N PHE A 110 2.64 -4.93 7.69
CA PHE A 110 3.59 -4.11 6.95
C PHE A 110 2.90 -2.96 6.20
N THR A 111 1.83 -3.27 5.47
CA THR A 111 1.02 -2.28 4.74
C THR A 111 0.36 -1.28 5.68
N THR A 112 -0.07 -1.71 6.88
CA THR A 112 -0.62 -0.82 7.90
C THR A 112 0.43 0.18 8.37
N ILE A 113 1.69 -0.25 8.59
CA ILE A 113 2.77 0.68 8.94
C ILE A 113 3.05 1.67 7.80
N ILE A 114 2.98 1.24 6.54
CA ILE A 114 3.05 2.15 5.38
C ILE A 114 1.94 3.20 5.44
N LEU A 115 0.69 2.79 5.69
CA LEU A 115 -0.43 3.73 5.80
C LEU A 115 -0.27 4.67 6.99
N VAL A 116 0.25 4.17 8.12
CA VAL A 116 0.53 5.02 9.28
C VAL A 116 1.53 6.11 8.93
N ASP A 117 2.61 5.79 8.21
CA ASP A 117 3.59 6.78 7.74
C ASP A 117 2.96 7.74 6.72
N LYS A 118 2.23 7.22 5.71
CA LYS A 118 1.50 8.00 4.70
C LYS A 118 0.59 9.06 5.34
N TYR A 119 -0.12 8.69 6.40
CA TYR A 119 -1.05 9.58 7.08
C TYR A 119 -0.42 10.32 8.27
N ASP A 120 0.89 10.24 8.50
CA ASP A 120 1.56 10.83 9.67
C ASP A 120 0.82 10.52 10.99
N ALA A 121 0.44 9.26 11.14
CA ALA A 121 -0.37 8.76 12.25
C ALA A 121 0.46 7.89 13.20
N MET A 122 1.79 8.07 13.23
CA MET A 122 2.73 7.24 13.99
C MET A 122 2.40 7.13 15.49
N THR A 123 1.67 8.10 16.04
CA THR A 123 1.20 8.06 17.43
C THR A 123 0.17 6.96 17.69
N LEU A 124 -0.51 6.47 16.65
CA LEU A 124 -1.48 5.40 16.75
C LEU A 124 -0.83 4.04 16.97
N ILE A 125 0.35 3.77 16.40
CA ILE A 125 1.04 2.46 16.43
C ILE A 125 1.17 1.88 17.85
N GLY A 126 1.31 2.76 18.85
CA GLY A 126 1.06 2.48 20.27
C GLY A 126 1.56 1.14 20.80
N SER A 127 0.86 0.59 21.79
CA SER A 127 1.14 -0.73 22.35
C SER A 127 0.58 -1.88 21.51
N TRP A 128 -0.29 -1.60 20.54
CA TRP A 128 -1.01 -2.64 19.82
C TRP A 128 -0.21 -3.30 18.71
N VAL A 129 0.73 -2.58 18.08
CA VAL A 129 1.70 -3.25 17.22
C VAL A 129 2.55 -4.25 18.01
N TYR A 130 2.83 -3.97 19.29
CA TYR A 130 3.48 -4.94 20.17
C TYR A 130 2.57 -6.08 20.63
N SER A 131 1.24 -5.96 20.49
CA SER A 131 0.33 -7.09 20.71
C SER A 131 0.27 -8.05 19.53
N TYR A 132 0.86 -7.72 18.38
CA TYR A 132 1.05 -8.72 17.32
C TYR A 132 1.96 -9.83 17.80
N LYS A 133 1.62 -11.05 17.38
CA LYS A 133 2.39 -12.24 17.75
C LYS A 133 3.82 -12.02 17.24
N LYS A 134 4.80 -12.09 18.15
CA LYS A 134 6.23 -12.00 17.80
C LYS A 134 6.60 -12.98 16.69
N GLU A 135 5.92 -14.11 16.60
CA GLU A 135 6.07 -15.12 15.54
C GLU A 135 5.73 -14.55 14.15
N ILE A 136 4.64 -13.77 14.01
CA ILE A 136 4.27 -13.12 12.74
C ILE A 136 5.36 -12.13 12.33
N LEU A 137 5.81 -11.31 13.28
CA LEU A 137 6.89 -10.36 13.07
C LEU A 137 8.23 -11.06 12.79
N ASN A 138 8.47 -12.25 13.34
CA ASN A 138 9.72 -13.00 13.27
C ASN A 138 9.84 -13.93 12.08
N ASP A 139 8.74 -14.41 11.48
CA ASP A 139 8.79 -15.39 10.39
C ASP A 139 8.01 -14.96 9.13
N GLY A 140 7.07 -14.02 9.26
CA GLY A 140 6.18 -13.61 8.17
C GLY A 140 6.71 -12.49 7.28
N LEU A 141 7.67 -11.70 7.76
CA LEU A 141 8.19 -10.54 7.03
C LEU A 141 9.51 -10.88 6.31
N THR A 142 9.69 -10.34 5.11
CA THR A 142 10.99 -10.28 4.44
C THR A 142 11.97 -9.38 5.21
N TRP A 143 13.28 -9.51 4.96
CA TRP A 143 14.28 -8.70 5.67
C TRP A 143 14.14 -7.19 5.45
N HIS A 144 13.70 -6.76 4.26
CA HIS A 144 13.47 -5.34 3.99
C HIS A 144 12.22 -4.81 4.72
N GLN A 145 11.12 -5.57 4.73
CA GLN A 145 9.92 -5.24 5.50
C GLN A 145 10.23 -5.17 6.99
N ARG A 146 11.02 -6.12 7.53
CA ARG A 146 11.47 -6.08 8.94
C ARG A 146 12.26 -4.84 9.26
N ALA A 147 13.24 -4.48 8.43
CA ALA A 147 14.02 -3.26 8.63
C ALA A 147 13.10 -2.03 8.65
N PHE A 148 12.15 -1.95 7.71
CA PHE A 148 11.18 -0.86 7.66
C PHE A 148 10.30 -0.79 8.92
N VAL A 149 9.70 -1.91 9.34
CA VAL A 149 8.86 -1.98 10.54
C VAL A 149 9.68 -1.63 11.79
N ALA A 150 10.85 -2.24 11.97
CA ALA A 150 11.71 -2.01 13.14
C ALA A 150 12.16 -0.55 13.25
N TRP A 151 12.47 0.10 12.13
CA TRP A 151 12.75 1.54 12.09
C TRP A 151 11.59 2.37 12.63
N HIS A 152 10.38 2.12 12.14
CA HIS A 152 9.17 2.84 12.53
C HIS A 152 8.78 2.59 13.99
N LEU A 153 9.01 1.38 14.50
CA LEU A 153 8.80 1.02 15.91
C LEU A 153 9.91 1.53 16.84
N GLY A 154 11.02 2.03 16.29
CA GLY A 154 12.19 2.43 17.08
C GLY A 154 12.91 1.25 17.76
N ASP A 155 12.75 0.03 17.25
CA ASP A 155 13.47 -1.15 17.72
C ASP A 155 14.84 -1.24 17.04
N ALA A 156 15.85 -0.66 17.70
CA ALA A 156 17.21 -0.61 17.16
C ALA A 156 17.86 -1.99 17.01
N VAL A 157 17.44 -2.99 17.80
CA VAL A 157 18.03 -4.33 17.75
C VAL A 157 17.51 -5.06 16.51
N TRP A 158 16.20 -5.08 16.32
CA TRP A 158 15.59 -5.65 15.12
C TRP A 158 16.02 -4.93 13.85
N PHE A 159 16.15 -3.60 13.90
CA PHE A 159 16.63 -2.84 12.76
C PHE A 159 18.05 -3.24 12.37
N ALA A 160 18.97 -3.31 13.35
CA ALA A 160 20.35 -3.69 13.09
C ALA A 160 20.49 -5.13 12.56
N GLU A 161 19.71 -6.05 13.10
CA GLU A 161 19.66 -7.45 12.66
C GLU A 161 19.18 -7.56 11.21
N ALA A 162 18.06 -6.92 10.88
CA ALA A 162 17.52 -6.91 9.52
C ALA A 162 18.50 -6.27 8.53
N CYS A 163 19.11 -5.13 8.87
CA CYS A 163 20.14 -4.50 8.04
C CYS A 163 21.38 -5.38 7.86
N HIS A 164 21.83 -6.08 8.89
CA HIS A 164 22.94 -7.03 8.78
C HIS A 164 22.63 -8.13 7.77
N HIS A 165 21.42 -8.71 7.85
CA HIS A 165 20.99 -9.72 6.89
C HIS A 165 20.92 -9.20 5.46
N LEU A 166 20.33 -8.02 5.24
CA LEU A 166 20.27 -7.40 3.91
C LEU A 166 21.67 -7.17 3.33
N VAL A 167 22.61 -6.64 4.11
CA VAL A 167 23.97 -6.36 3.63
C VAL A 167 24.76 -7.64 3.35
N MET A 168 24.58 -8.68 4.15
CA MET A 168 25.39 -9.90 4.05
C MET A 168 24.82 -10.94 3.07
N HIS A 169 23.53 -10.89 2.76
CA HIS A 169 22.84 -11.93 1.99
C HIS A 169 22.13 -11.43 0.73
N ASP A 170 21.94 -10.11 0.55
CA ASP A 170 21.25 -9.59 -0.62
C ASP A 170 22.24 -9.27 -1.75
N ASN A 171 22.48 -10.26 -2.60
CA ASN A 171 23.40 -10.17 -3.74
C ASN A 171 22.64 -9.84 -5.03
N GLY A 172 21.67 -8.92 -5.01
CA GLY A 172 21.07 -8.29 -6.20
C GLY A 172 20.59 -9.23 -7.31
N ALA A 173 20.25 -10.48 -6.99
CA ALA A 173 19.74 -11.42 -7.98
C ALA A 173 18.25 -11.14 -8.17
N THR A 174 17.94 -10.20 -9.06
CA THR A 174 16.67 -10.21 -9.78
C THR A 174 16.46 -11.62 -10.30
N THR A 175 15.40 -12.31 -9.87
CA THR A 175 14.96 -13.56 -10.48
C THR A 175 14.41 -13.23 -11.86
N ALA A 176 15.32 -13.03 -12.81
CA ALA A 176 15.07 -13.19 -14.21
C ALA A 176 15.33 -14.66 -14.54
N GLU A 177 14.31 -15.27 -15.17
CA GLU A 177 14.37 -16.51 -15.95
C GLU A 177 14.47 -17.83 -15.15
N ASP A 178 13.32 -18.51 -15.08
CA ASP A 178 13.22 -19.93 -15.43
C ASP A 178 12.02 -20.08 -16.41
N GLU A 179 12.20 -19.56 -17.63
CA GLU A 179 11.55 -20.18 -18.79
C GLU A 179 12.42 -21.37 -19.20
N GLU A 180 12.07 -22.57 -18.74
CA GLU A 180 12.60 -23.82 -19.31
C GLU A 180 11.46 -24.57 -20.02
N ASN A 181 11.20 -24.11 -21.24
CA ASN A 181 11.09 -24.88 -22.47
C ASN A 181 10.85 -26.40 -22.32
N ASP A 182 9.61 -26.86 -22.53
CA ASP A 182 9.33 -28.25 -22.94
C ASP A 182 8.81 -28.25 -24.38
N SER A 183 9.71 -28.63 -25.30
CA SER A 183 9.39 -28.85 -26.71
C SER A 183 8.96 -30.30 -26.92
N THR A 184 7.76 -30.52 -27.46
CA THR A 184 7.51 -31.63 -28.37
C THR A 184 6.52 -31.23 -29.46
N ASP A 185 7.07 -31.09 -30.66
CA ASP A 185 6.54 -31.41 -31.99
C ASP A 185 5.05 -31.81 -32.10
N ASP A 186 4.29 -31.09 -32.94
CA ASP A 186 3.59 -31.76 -34.04
C ASP A 186 3.23 -30.78 -35.18
N ALA A 187 3.91 -30.94 -36.30
CA ALA A 187 3.58 -30.30 -37.56
C ALA A 187 2.61 -31.20 -38.34
N SER A 188 1.37 -30.74 -38.55
CA SER A 188 0.57 -31.20 -39.68
C SER A 188 -0.11 -30.05 -40.42
N ASN A 189 0.55 -29.75 -41.54
CA ASN A 189 0.20 -28.96 -42.69
C ASN A 189 -1.22 -29.26 -43.25
N ILE A 190 -2.08 -28.24 -43.41
CA ILE A 190 -3.19 -28.21 -44.40
C ILE A 190 -3.34 -26.78 -44.98
N SER A 191 -2.70 -26.60 -46.15
CA SER A 191 -3.17 -26.05 -47.43
C SER A 191 -4.23 -24.92 -47.53
N ARG A 192 -3.93 -24.00 -48.48
CA ARG A 192 -4.80 -23.19 -49.39
C ARG A 192 -4.86 -21.68 -49.06
N ASP A 193 -4.81 -20.76 -50.00
CA ASP A 193 -4.57 -20.72 -51.45
C ASP A 193 -4.38 -19.23 -51.80
N VAL A 194 -3.82 -18.98 -52.96
CA VAL A 194 -3.40 -17.70 -53.53
C VAL A 194 -4.58 -16.77 -53.85
N GLY A 195 -4.41 -15.47 -53.63
CA GLY A 195 -5.29 -14.43 -54.16
C GLY A 195 -4.71 -13.03 -54.00
N SER A 196 -4.11 -12.54 -55.07
CA SER A 196 -3.69 -11.16 -55.29
C SER A 196 -4.90 -10.21 -55.30
N ASP A 197 -4.71 -8.95 -54.87
CA ASP A 197 -4.87 -7.77 -55.73
C ASP A 197 -4.74 -6.46 -54.94
N ASP A 198 -3.87 -5.59 -55.48
CA ASP A 198 -3.91 -4.13 -55.61
C ASP A 198 -4.70 -3.27 -54.60
N SER A 199 -4.03 -2.28 -53.99
CA SER A 199 -4.13 -0.88 -54.42
C SER A 199 -3.54 0.12 -53.40
N ALA A 200 -3.09 1.23 -53.98
CA ALA A 200 -2.42 2.38 -53.40
C ALA A 200 -3.17 3.09 -52.25
N GLY A 201 -2.38 3.77 -51.40
CA GLY A 201 -2.85 4.74 -50.42
C GLY A 201 -1.69 5.50 -49.80
N GLU A 202 -1.36 6.66 -50.40
CA GLU A 202 -0.62 7.75 -49.79
C GLU A 202 -1.08 8.05 -48.36
N ASN A 203 -0.14 8.32 -47.45
CA ASN A 203 -0.29 9.40 -46.49
C ASN A 203 1.05 9.81 -45.90
N ASP A 204 1.48 11.01 -46.30
CA ASP A 204 2.45 11.84 -45.60
C ASP A 204 1.91 12.22 -44.22
N GLY A 205 2.69 11.96 -43.19
CA GLY A 205 2.32 12.26 -41.80
C GLY A 205 3.57 12.52 -40.96
N VAL A 206 4.10 13.74 -41.10
CA VAL A 206 5.09 14.36 -40.23
C VAL A 206 4.65 14.20 -38.77
N ASN A 207 5.47 13.56 -37.93
CA ASN A 207 5.34 13.70 -36.48
C ASN A 207 6.63 14.22 -35.86
N ASP A 208 6.40 15.35 -35.20
CA ASP A 208 7.28 16.30 -34.57
C ASP A 208 7.91 15.73 -33.29
N MET A 209 9.20 15.96 -33.13
CA MET A 209 9.97 15.66 -31.92
C MET A 209 9.85 16.86 -30.96
N THR A 210 9.18 16.66 -29.83
CA THR A 210 9.30 17.57 -28.68
C THR A 210 9.98 16.84 -27.51
N PRO A 211 11.00 17.43 -26.86
CA PRO A 211 11.67 16.84 -25.71
C PRO A 211 11.15 17.38 -24.38
N GLY A 212 11.11 16.50 -23.38
CA GLY A 212 11.49 16.83 -22.00
C GLY A 212 10.47 17.58 -21.13
N SER A 213 9.60 16.83 -20.44
CA SER A 213 8.98 17.27 -19.19
C SER A 213 9.66 16.54 -18.03
N ALA A 214 10.59 17.22 -17.36
CA ALA A 214 11.25 16.74 -16.16
C ALA A 214 10.28 16.79 -14.96
N THR A 215 10.02 15.64 -14.35
CA THR A 215 9.36 15.51 -13.04
C THR A 215 10.30 16.01 -11.94
N PRO A 216 9.86 16.85 -10.99
CA PRO A 216 10.70 17.23 -9.87
C PRO A 216 10.76 16.09 -8.85
N MET A 217 11.99 15.66 -8.55
CA MET A 217 12.33 14.75 -7.46
C MET A 217 11.78 15.28 -6.13
N LEU A 218 10.97 14.46 -5.45
CA LEU A 218 10.62 14.66 -4.06
C LEU A 218 11.90 14.61 -3.20
N SER A 219 12.20 15.72 -2.56
CA SER A 219 13.29 15.84 -1.59
C SER A 219 12.93 15.08 -0.33
N PHE A 220 13.60 13.94 -0.10
CA PHE A 220 13.58 13.24 1.18
C PHE A 220 14.37 14.07 2.22
N ALA A 221 13.68 14.96 2.92
CA ALA A 221 14.20 15.54 4.15
C ALA A 221 14.00 14.54 5.29
N LEU A 222 15.11 14.10 5.90
CA LEU A 222 15.13 13.26 7.09
C LEU A 222 14.38 13.98 8.24
N PRO A 223 13.45 13.31 8.94
CA PRO A 223 12.83 13.89 10.12
C PRO A 223 13.85 14.08 11.26
N ASP A 224 13.83 15.26 11.89
CA ASP A 224 14.75 15.73 12.96
C ASP A 224 14.88 14.80 14.18
N ARG A 225 14.08 13.74 14.27
CA ARG A 225 14.04 12.83 15.42
C ARG A 225 15.25 11.89 15.52
N VAL A 226 16.05 11.76 14.46
CA VAL A 226 17.20 10.83 14.40
C VAL A 226 18.48 11.43 15.00
N LEU A 227 18.64 12.75 15.02
CA LEU A 227 19.88 13.40 15.48
C LEU A 227 20.10 13.33 17.00
N SER A 228 19.10 12.93 17.78
CA SER A 228 19.19 12.86 19.24
C SER A 228 19.61 11.49 19.80
N LYS A 229 19.73 10.44 18.98
CA LYS A 229 19.98 9.07 19.46
C LYS A 229 21.21 8.35 18.89
N VAL A 230 21.97 8.97 17.99
CA VAL A 230 23.27 8.44 17.57
C VAL A 230 24.37 9.05 18.44
N THR A 231 24.51 8.57 19.68
CA THR A 231 25.77 8.69 20.41
C THR A 231 26.32 7.29 20.62
N LEU A 232 27.15 6.85 19.68
CA LEU A 232 27.93 5.63 19.85
C LEU A 232 28.95 5.85 20.97
N PRO A 233 29.02 5.00 22.01
CA PRO A 233 30.11 5.08 22.98
C PRO A 233 31.38 4.56 22.33
N LEU A 234 32.26 5.46 21.88
CA LEU A 234 33.65 5.16 21.59
C LEU A 234 34.37 4.84 22.91
N GLY A 235 34.36 3.57 23.30
CA GLY A 235 35.08 3.04 24.44
C GLY A 235 35.80 1.76 24.08
N VAL A 236 37.00 1.87 23.48
CA VAL A 236 37.92 0.74 23.32
C VAL A 236 38.48 0.37 24.71
N PRO A 237 38.42 -0.90 25.16
CA PRO A 237 39.04 -1.30 26.41
C PRO A 237 40.56 -1.44 26.20
N LYS A 238 41.36 -0.65 26.93
CA LYS A 238 42.78 -0.97 27.13
C LYS A 238 42.87 -2.20 28.03
N ARG A 239 43.33 -3.33 27.49
CA ARG A 239 43.85 -4.44 28.28
C ARG A 239 45.20 -4.03 28.88
N CYS A 240 45.41 -4.45 30.14
CA CYS A 240 46.61 -4.46 31.00
C CYS A 240 47.83 -3.61 30.59
#